data_AF-A0A2U8HBD9-F1
#
_entry.id   AF-A0A2U8HBD9-F1
#
_cell.length_a   1.000
_cell.length_b   1.000
_cell.length_c   1.000
_cell.angle_alpha   90.00
_cell.angle_beta   90.00
_cell.angle_gamma   90.00
#
_symmetry.space_group_name_H-M   'P 1'
#
loop_
_entity.id
_entity.type
_entity.pdbx_description
1 polymer ?
#
loop_
_entity_poly.entity_id
_entity_poly.type
_entity_poly.pdbx_seq_one_letter_code
_entity_poly.pdbx_strand_id
1 'polypeptide(L)'
;MMSDLKKLPVAVIGAGPVGLAAAAHLLSRGMEPLVFERGATIGSTVAEWAHVRVFSPWEYNVDSAARRLLEAGGWTMPDPKHLPTGGELIADYLGPLAAHPDVVPHLRLGATVTGVTRQGHSKLSSFGRDEAPFIVLWTDASGTRNRTMARAVIDASGTWVKPNPIGIDGLPVEGEIEAGDRIAYGIPDVLGAARPDHAGRHTLVIGAGHSAINAALDLMELQEQAPGTRITWGTRSGGIERILGGGLGDELPGRGRLGLRAAEAVRSGRVTFRSPFVVDSIVRTGDTLSVSGTEDDRPVRFEVDRIVVATGFRPDLSILSELRLSLDPIVEATPALAPLIDPNLHSCGTVRPHGVVELIQPEKDFYIVGMKSYGRAPTFLMTTGYEQVRSVVAELAGDPVAAREVRLKLPETGVCKVSSGPVASACCAPAPADSGCCGGAPKADTSACCADDESAKAEGKSGCGCGTKSASELTA
;
A
#
# COMPACT_ATOMS: atom_id res chain seq x y z
N MET A 1 -33.91 -18.69 11.62
CA MET A 1 -33.26 -17.36 11.53
C MET A 1 -31.73 -17.46 11.62
N MET A 2 -31.10 -17.74 12.77
CA MET A 2 -29.62 -17.91 12.84
C MET A 2 -29.08 -19.05 11.94
N SER A 3 -29.85 -20.12 11.75
CA SER A 3 -29.51 -21.25 10.87
C SER A 3 -29.51 -20.91 9.38
N ASP A 4 -30.25 -19.87 8.96
CA ASP A 4 -30.36 -19.49 7.55
C ASP A 4 -29.35 -18.41 7.18
N LEU A 5 -28.97 -17.55 8.14
CA LEU A 5 -27.84 -16.62 7.99
C LEU A 5 -26.52 -17.37 7.72
N LYS A 6 -26.25 -18.48 8.42
CA LYS A 6 -25.02 -19.26 8.21
C LYS A 6 -24.92 -19.90 6.83
N LYS A 7 -26.03 -20.01 6.08
CA LYS A 7 -26.06 -20.54 4.70
C LYS A 7 -25.78 -19.46 3.65
N LEU A 8 -25.81 -18.17 4.04
CA LEU A 8 -25.47 -17.09 3.12
C LEU A 8 -23.95 -16.99 2.94
N PRO A 9 -23.48 -16.55 1.77
CA PRO A 9 -22.05 -16.40 1.50
C PRO A 9 -21.44 -15.25 2.31
N VAL A 10 -20.12 -15.24 2.39
CA VAL A 10 -19.33 -14.07 2.79
C VAL A 10 -18.98 -13.29 1.53
N ALA A 11 -19.45 -12.06 1.42
CA ALA A 11 -19.12 -11.21 0.29
C ALA A 11 -17.71 -10.63 0.45
N VAL A 12 -16.90 -10.70 -0.61
CA VAL A 12 -15.56 -10.10 -0.67
C VAL A 12 -15.57 -9.06 -1.79
N ILE A 13 -15.23 -7.81 -1.48
CA ILE A 13 -15.21 -6.73 -2.47
C ILE A 13 -13.78 -6.51 -2.93
N GLY A 14 -13.50 -6.83 -4.20
CA GLY A 14 -12.19 -6.77 -4.84
C GLY A 14 -11.54 -8.16 -5.02
N ALA A 15 -11.09 -8.48 -6.23
CA ALA A 15 -10.31 -9.67 -6.57
C ALA A 15 -8.83 -9.34 -6.80
N GLY A 16 -8.28 -8.47 -5.96
CA GLY A 16 -6.84 -8.26 -5.82
C GLY A 16 -6.18 -9.31 -4.91
N PRO A 17 -4.88 -9.14 -4.57
CA PRO A 17 -4.14 -10.11 -3.76
C PRO A 17 -4.84 -10.47 -2.44
N VAL A 18 -5.30 -9.45 -1.70
CA VAL A 18 -5.92 -9.64 -0.37
C VAL A 18 -7.31 -10.27 -0.49
N GLY A 19 -8.10 -9.90 -1.50
CA GLY A 19 -9.44 -10.44 -1.71
C GLY A 19 -9.43 -11.91 -2.14
N LEU A 20 -8.53 -12.30 -3.04
CA LEU A 20 -8.36 -13.70 -3.43
C LEU A 20 -7.80 -14.55 -2.27
N ALA A 21 -6.90 -14.00 -1.45
CA ALA A 21 -6.46 -14.66 -0.22
C ALA A 21 -7.63 -14.87 0.76
N ALA A 22 -8.50 -13.87 0.94
CA ALA A 22 -9.71 -14.01 1.76
C ALA A 22 -10.60 -15.16 1.26
N ALA A 23 -10.81 -15.27 -0.05
CA ALA A 23 -11.55 -16.38 -0.65
C ALA A 23 -10.93 -17.75 -0.33
N ALA A 24 -9.60 -17.88 -0.47
CA ALA A 24 -8.88 -19.11 -0.12
C ALA A 24 -9.02 -19.48 1.37
N HIS A 25 -8.90 -18.50 2.27
CA HIS A 25 -9.11 -18.74 3.71
C HIS A 25 -10.56 -19.16 4.01
N LEU A 26 -11.56 -18.51 3.39
CA LEU A 26 -12.99 -18.84 3.56
C LEU A 26 -13.27 -20.29 3.14
N LEU A 27 -12.80 -20.70 1.96
CA LEU A 27 -12.92 -22.07 1.45
C LEU A 27 -12.25 -23.08 2.39
N SER A 28 -11.06 -22.76 2.91
CA SER A 28 -10.35 -23.63 3.85
C SER A 28 -11.09 -23.87 5.18
N ARG A 29 -12.06 -22.99 5.50
CA ARG A 29 -12.92 -23.08 6.68
C ARG A 29 -14.35 -23.52 6.33
N GLY A 30 -14.59 -23.98 5.09
CA GLY A 30 -15.90 -24.46 4.63
C GLY A 30 -16.96 -23.37 4.50
N MET A 31 -16.54 -22.10 4.38
CA MET A 31 -17.45 -20.98 4.13
C MET A 31 -17.45 -20.62 2.65
N GLU A 32 -18.63 -20.34 2.09
CA GLU A 32 -18.80 -19.94 0.70
C GLU A 32 -18.37 -18.46 0.51
N PRO A 33 -17.30 -18.17 -0.24
CA PRO A 33 -17.02 -16.80 -0.65
C PRO A 33 -17.92 -16.37 -1.82
N LEU A 34 -18.14 -15.07 -1.95
CA LEU A 34 -18.64 -14.46 -3.18
C LEU A 34 -17.84 -13.19 -3.44
N VAL A 35 -16.94 -13.24 -4.43
CA VAL A 35 -15.98 -12.17 -4.72
C VAL A 35 -16.51 -11.29 -5.85
N PHE A 36 -16.63 -9.99 -5.61
CA PHE A 36 -17.03 -9.01 -6.60
C PHE A 36 -15.81 -8.22 -7.09
N GLU A 37 -15.53 -8.24 -8.38
CA GLU A 37 -14.45 -7.48 -9.01
C GLU A 37 -15.03 -6.57 -10.08
N ARG A 38 -14.73 -5.27 -9.99
CA ARG A 38 -15.20 -4.27 -10.95
C ARG A 38 -14.62 -4.51 -12.34
N GLY A 39 -13.37 -4.99 -12.41
CA GLY A 39 -12.65 -5.21 -13.65
C GLY A 39 -13.13 -6.47 -14.38
N ALA A 40 -12.87 -6.50 -15.69
CA ALA A 40 -13.15 -7.67 -16.52
C ALA A 40 -12.25 -8.87 -16.19
N THR A 41 -11.16 -8.65 -15.45
CA THR A 41 -10.19 -9.66 -15.00
C THR A 41 -9.93 -9.51 -13.51
N ILE A 42 -9.35 -10.53 -12.88
CA ILE A 42 -8.78 -10.36 -11.54
C ILE A 42 -7.62 -9.37 -11.55
N GLY A 43 -7.28 -8.84 -10.38
CA GLY A 43 -6.11 -7.98 -10.21
C GLY A 43 -6.08 -6.78 -11.14
N SER A 44 -7.21 -6.23 -11.60
CA SER A 44 -7.21 -5.14 -12.60
C SER A 44 -6.41 -3.93 -12.14
N THR A 45 -6.45 -3.59 -10.85
CA THR A 45 -5.57 -2.56 -10.27
C THR A 45 -4.09 -2.94 -10.40
N VAL A 46 -3.73 -4.20 -10.16
CA VAL A 46 -2.35 -4.70 -10.31
C VAL A 46 -1.90 -4.61 -11.76
N ALA A 47 -2.82 -4.83 -12.71
CA ALA A 47 -2.54 -4.75 -14.14
C ALA A 47 -2.16 -3.32 -14.58
N GLU A 48 -2.72 -2.28 -13.95
CA GLU A 48 -2.37 -0.88 -14.22
C GLU A 48 -0.91 -0.55 -13.90
N TRP A 49 -0.29 -1.30 -12.98
CA TRP A 49 1.13 -1.19 -12.65
C TRP A 49 1.89 -2.51 -12.90
N ALA A 50 1.47 -3.31 -13.88
CA ALA A 50 2.07 -4.62 -14.15
C ALA A 50 3.60 -4.59 -14.37
N HIS A 51 4.12 -3.49 -14.93
CA HIS A 51 5.54 -3.27 -15.15
C HIS A 51 6.34 -3.01 -13.87
N VAL A 52 5.69 -2.59 -12.79
CA VAL A 52 6.35 -2.20 -11.54
C VAL A 52 6.80 -3.43 -10.77
N ARG A 53 8.10 -3.47 -10.44
CA ARG A 53 8.68 -4.48 -9.53
C ARG A 53 8.36 -4.13 -8.08
N VAL A 54 7.78 -5.08 -7.35
CA VAL A 54 7.52 -4.88 -5.91
C VAL A 54 8.80 -5.06 -5.10
N PHE A 55 8.83 -4.46 -3.91
CA PHE A 55 10.02 -4.43 -3.05
C PHE A 55 10.20 -5.69 -2.18
N SER A 56 9.18 -6.55 -2.12
CA SER A 56 9.18 -7.78 -1.34
C SER A 56 9.36 -9.01 -2.24
N PRO A 57 10.13 -10.02 -1.82
CA PRO A 57 10.27 -11.26 -2.59
C PRO A 57 9.02 -12.15 -2.50
N TRP A 58 8.93 -13.13 -3.41
CA TRP A 58 7.81 -14.07 -3.52
C TRP A 58 7.42 -14.71 -2.18
N GLU A 59 8.37 -15.03 -1.29
CA GLU A 59 8.10 -15.58 0.04
C GLU A 59 7.13 -14.73 0.90
N TYR A 60 7.03 -13.42 0.64
CA TYR A 60 6.11 -12.51 1.33
C TYR A 60 4.90 -12.08 0.49
N ASN A 61 4.84 -12.48 -0.78
CA ASN A 61 3.79 -12.07 -1.72
C ASN A 61 2.80 -13.19 -2.07
N VAL A 62 2.92 -14.35 -1.43
CA VAL A 62 1.98 -15.47 -1.59
C VAL A 62 1.35 -15.78 -0.24
N ASP A 63 0.01 -15.81 -0.19
CA ASP A 63 -0.71 -16.19 1.03
C ASP A 63 -0.59 -17.70 1.30
N SER A 64 -0.54 -18.08 2.58
CA SER A 64 -0.37 -19.48 2.97
C SER A 64 -1.56 -20.37 2.61
N ALA A 65 -2.81 -19.88 2.67
CA ALA A 65 -3.99 -20.68 2.30
C ALA A 65 -4.11 -20.80 0.79
N ALA A 66 -3.87 -19.69 0.07
CA ALA A 66 -3.80 -19.71 -1.39
C ALA A 66 -2.71 -20.66 -1.90
N ARG A 67 -1.51 -20.62 -1.30
CA ARG A 67 -0.42 -21.55 -1.60
C ARG A 67 -0.83 -23.01 -1.42
N ARG A 68 -1.41 -23.37 -0.26
CA ARG A 68 -1.86 -24.75 0.00
C ARG A 68 -2.88 -25.23 -1.03
N LEU A 69 -3.82 -24.36 -1.41
CA LEU A 69 -4.82 -24.67 -2.43
C LEU A 69 -4.17 -24.92 -3.80
N LEU A 70 -3.26 -24.03 -4.20
CA LEU A 70 -2.53 -24.12 -5.46
C LEU A 70 -1.61 -25.36 -5.53
N GLU A 71 -0.82 -25.63 -4.48
CA GLU A 71 0.09 -26.77 -4.41
C GLU A 71 -0.66 -28.12 -4.48
N ALA A 72 -1.88 -28.18 -3.93
CA ALA A 72 -2.74 -29.36 -4.07
C ALA A 72 -3.14 -29.64 -5.54
N GLY A 73 -3.18 -28.59 -6.37
CA GLY A 73 -3.40 -28.65 -7.82
C GLY A 73 -2.11 -28.78 -8.65
N GLY A 74 -0.94 -28.98 -8.02
CA GLY A 74 0.34 -29.14 -8.70
C GLY A 74 1.07 -27.84 -9.07
N TRP A 75 0.59 -26.69 -8.62
CA TRP A 75 1.32 -25.42 -8.78
C TRP A 75 2.62 -25.42 -7.95
N THR A 76 3.67 -24.84 -8.50
CA THR A 76 4.97 -24.68 -7.82
C THR A 76 5.26 -23.20 -7.64
N MET A 77 5.65 -22.82 -6.42
CA MET A 77 6.02 -21.44 -6.13
C MET A 77 7.25 -21.02 -6.94
N PRO A 78 7.25 -19.82 -7.55
CA PRO A 78 8.44 -19.23 -8.13
C PRO A 78 9.59 -19.10 -7.11
N ASP A 79 10.80 -18.75 -7.57
CA ASP A 79 11.96 -18.55 -6.69
C ASP A 79 11.57 -17.65 -5.49
N PRO A 80 11.58 -18.18 -4.24
CA PRO A 80 11.13 -17.45 -3.07
C PRO A 80 11.84 -16.12 -2.86
N LYS A 81 13.06 -15.95 -3.40
CA LYS A 81 13.91 -14.75 -3.25
C LYS A 81 13.76 -13.75 -4.40
N HIS A 82 13.11 -14.11 -5.50
CA HIS A 82 12.88 -13.21 -6.63
C HIS A 82 11.84 -12.15 -6.26
N LEU A 83 12.06 -10.92 -6.75
CA LEU A 83 11.14 -9.79 -6.58
C LEU A 83 10.19 -9.72 -7.77
N PRO A 84 8.91 -10.08 -7.62
CA PRO A 84 8.01 -10.09 -8.76
C PRO A 84 7.65 -8.68 -9.27
N THR A 85 7.30 -8.58 -10.54
CA THR A 85 6.52 -7.46 -11.08
C THR A 85 5.04 -7.64 -10.80
N GLY A 86 4.23 -6.57 -10.94
CA GLY A 86 2.77 -6.69 -10.90
C GLY A 86 2.24 -7.71 -11.93
N GLY A 87 2.86 -7.77 -13.11
CA GLY A 87 2.54 -8.75 -14.15
C GLY A 87 2.86 -10.18 -13.73
N GLU A 88 4.03 -10.41 -13.13
CA GLU A 88 4.41 -11.72 -12.57
C GLU A 88 3.46 -12.14 -11.43
N LEU A 89 3.05 -11.21 -10.56
CA LEU A 89 2.04 -11.49 -9.53
C LEU A 89 0.72 -11.99 -10.14
N ILE A 90 0.27 -11.38 -11.24
CA ILE A 90 -0.94 -11.82 -11.94
C ILE A 90 -0.71 -13.17 -12.61
N ALA A 91 0.33 -13.29 -13.44
CA ALA A 91 0.54 -14.47 -14.28
C ALA A 91 0.87 -15.72 -13.47
N ASP A 92 1.72 -15.60 -12.45
CA ASP A 92 2.31 -16.76 -11.78
C ASP A 92 1.60 -17.10 -10.45
N TYR A 93 0.72 -16.25 -9.94
CA TYR A 93 0.03 -16.46 -8.66
C TYR A 93 -1.47 -16.16 -8.69
N LEU A 94 -1.87 -14.90 -8.91
CA LEU A 94 -3.29 -14.50 -8.77
C LEU A 94 -4.17 -15.12 -9.86
N GLY A 95 -3.67 -15.22 -11.10
CA GLY A 95 -4.35 -15.86 -12.22
C GLY A 95 -4.58 -17.34 -11.97
N PRO A 96 -3.54 -18.14 -11.66
CA PRO A 96 -3.69 -19.54 -11.26
C PRO A 96 -4.67 -19.73 -10.10
N LEU A 97 -4.62 -18.87 -9.07
CA LEU A 97 -5.53 -18.94 -7.93
C LEU A 97 -6.98 -18.67 -8.33
N ALA A 98 -7.21 -17.64 -9.14
CA ALA A 98 -8.54 -17.29 -9.63
C ALA A 98 -9.13 -18.36 -10.56
N ALA A 99 -8.28 -19.03 -11.35
CA ALA A 99 -8.67 -20.11 -12.24
C ALA A 99 -8.86 -21.47 -11.54
N HIS A 100 -8.47 -21.58 -10.26
CA HIS A 100 -8.63 -22.81 -9.49
C HIS A 100 -10.11 -23.25 -9.47
N PRO A 101 -10.44 -24.54 -9.68
CA PRO A 101 -11.82 -25.02 -9.75
C PRO A 101 -12.67 -24.67 -8.52
N ASP A 102 -12.06 -24.61 -7.35
CA ASP A 102 -12.74 -24.25 -6.10
C ASP A 102 -12.94 -22.74 -5.93
N VAL A 103 -12.27 -21.89 -6.71
CA VAL A 103 -12.32 -20.41 -6.57
C VAL A 103 -13.17 -19.79 -7.69
N VAL A 104 -12.98 -20.23 -8.93
CA VAL A 104 -13.62 -19.62 -10.11
C VAL A 104 -15.16 -19.50 -10.01
N PRO A 105 -15.92 -20.47 -9.43
CA PRO A 105 -17.38 -20.37 -9.35
C PRO A 105 -17.87 -19.21 -8.46
N HIS A 106 -17.00 -18.75 -7.56
CA HIS A 106 -17.28 -17.70 -6.58
C HIS A 106 -16.91 -16.29 -7.07
N LEU A 107 -16.28 -16.18 -8.24
CA LEU A 107 -15.89 -14.89 -8.81
C LEU A 107 -17.04 -14.27 -9.61
N ARG A 108 -17.24 -12.97 -9.43
CA ARG A 108 -18.11 -12.12 -10.24
C ARG A 108 -17.25 -10.98 -10.79
N LEU A 109 -16.75 -11.17 -12.01
CA LEU A 109 -15.98 -10.15 -12.74
C LEU A 109 -16.93 -9.17 -13.44
N GLY A 110 -16.45 -7.96 -13.72
CA GLY A 110 -17.27 -6.88 -14.27
C GLY A 110 -18.41 -6.45 -13.32
N ALA A 111 -18.28 -6.74 -12.03
CA ALA A 111 -19.27 -6.49 -11.00
C ALA A 111 -18.83 -5.32 -10.11
N THR A 112 -19.36 -4.14 -10.38
CA THR A 112 -19.06 -2.94 -9.58
C THR A 112 -20.02 -2.87 -8.40
N VAL A 113 -19.51 -3.03 -7.18
CA VAL A 113 -20.30 -2.79 -5.95
C VAL A 113 -20.60 -1.31 -5.83
N THR A 114 -21.88 -0.98 -5.63
CA THR A 114 -22.38 0.40 -5.54
C THR A 114 -22.92 0.75 -4.16
N GLY A 115 -23.13 -0.24 -3.29
CA GLY A 115 -23.56 0.00 -1.91
C GLY A 115 -23.63 -1.27 -1.07
N VAL A 116 -23.42 -1.12 0.23
CA VAL A 116 -23.57 -2.18 1.23
C VAL A 116 -24.47 -1.68 2.36
N THR A 117 -25.48 -2.46 2.73
CA THR A 117 -26.43 -2.11 3.79
C THR A 117 -26.92 -3.35 4.54
N ARG A 118 -27.72 -3.16 5.59
CA ARG A 118 -28.41 -4.23 6.33
C ARG A 118 -29.83 -4.41 5.81
N GLN A 119 -30.26 -5.65 5.58
CA GLN A 119 -31.58 -5.93 5.04
C GLN A 119 -32.68 -5.39 5.96
N GLY A 120 -33.44 -4.39 5.49
CA GLY A 120 -34.57 -3.84 6.25
C GLY A 120 -34.19 -2.87 7.37
N HIS A 121 -32.92 -2.47 7.49
CA HIS A 121 -32.48 -1.53 8.54
C HIS A 121 -31.78 -0.29 7.95
N SER A 122 -32.34 0.88 8.24
CA SER A 122 -31.60 2.14 8.10
C SER A 122 -30.40 2.15 9.06
N LYS A 123 -29.34 2.90 8.73
CA LYS A 123 -28.19 3.15 9.62
C LYS A 123 -28.60 3.60 11.05
N LEU A 124 -29.72 4.31 11.19
CA LEU A 124 -30.22 4.80 12.48
C LEU A 124 -30.93 3.72 13.31
N SER A 125 -31.42 2.64 12.69
CA SER A 125 -32.17 1.59 13.39
C SER A 125 -31.24 0.62 14.11
N SER A 126 -31.43 0.40 15.42
CA SER A 126 -30.58 -0.48 16.23
C SER A 126 -31.20 -1.85 16.53
N PHE A 127 -32.51 -1.93 16.80
CA PHE A 127 -33.16 -3.19 17.14
C PHE A 127 -33.07 -4.19 15.97
N GLY A 128 -32.48 -5.37 16.22
CA GLY A 128 -32.37 -6.46 15.24
C GLY A 128 -31.33 -6.27 14.12
N ARG A 129 -30.53 -5.18 14.16
CA ARG A 129 -29.59 -4.85 13.06
C ARG A 129 -28.46 -5.88 12.95
N ASP A 130 -27.91 -6.29 14.08
CA ASP A 130 -26.74 -7.17 14.14
C ASP A 130 -27.05 -8.59 13.63
N GLU A 131 -28.33 -9.00 13.72
CA GLU A 131 -28.82 -10.27 13.22
C GLU A 131 -29.28 -10.21 11.76
N ALA A 132 -29.46 -9.02 11.18
CA ALA A 132 -29.90 -8.87 9.80
C ALA A 132 -28.76 -9.15 8.80
N PRO A 133 -29.00 -9.88 7.71
CA PRO A 133 -27.97 -10.09 6.69
C PRO A 133 -27.61 -8.78 5.98
N PHE A 134 -26.42 -8.73 5.41
CA PHE A 134 -26.03 -7.67 4.50
C PHE A 134 -26.75 -7.80 3.16
N ILE A 135 -27.02 -6.66 2.53
CA ILE A 135 -27.37 -6.53 1.12
C ILE A 135 -26.21 -5.82 0.41
N VAL A 136 -25.59 -6.50 -0.54
CA VAL A 136 -24.61 -5.94 -1.46
C VAL A 136 -25.33 -5.55 -2.75
N LEU A 137 -25.33 -4.27 -3.08
CA LEU A 137 -25.82 -3.71 -4.32
C LEU A 137 -24.67 -3.62 -5.31
N TRP A 138 -24.85 -4.10 -6.52
CA TRP A 138 -23.81 -4.08 -7.54
C TRP A 138 -24.39 -3.98 -8.95
N THR A 139 -23.60 -3.48 -9.89
CA THR A 139 -23.94 -3.43 -11.32
C THR A 139 -23.03 -4.36 -12.08
N ASP A 140 -23.59 -5.18 -12.96
CA ASP A 140 -22.79 -6.01 -13.87
C ASP A 140 -22.25 -5.22 -15.07
N ALA A 141 -21.47 -5.87 -15.92
CA ALA A 141 -20.86 -5.26 -17.09
C ALA A 141 -21.89 -4.75 -18.13
N SER A 142 -23.14 -5.20 -18.07
CA SER A 142 -24.24 -4.70 -18.90
C SER A 142 -24.90 -3.43 -18.33
N GLY A 143 -24.54 -3.04 -17.11
CA GLY A 143 -25.16 -1.96 -16.35
C GLY A 143 -26.40 -2.39 -15.56
N THR A 144 -26.73 -3.69 -15.54
CA THR A 144 -27.91 -4.19 -14.81
C THR A 144 -27.63 -4.18 -13.32
N ARG A 145 -28.59 -3.65 -12.55
CA ARG A 145 -28.51 -3.58 -11.08
C ARG A 145 -28.93 -4.91 -10.45
N ASN A 146 -28.08 -5.41 -9.57
CA ASN A 146 -28.23 -6.67 -8.87
C ASN A 146 -28.16 -6.46 -7.35
N ARG A 147 -28.74 -7.42 -6.61
CA ARG A 147 -28.76 -7.43 -5.14
C ARG A 147 -28.37 -8.82 -4.66
N THR A 148 -27.43 -8.89 -3.71
CA THR A 148 -27.01 -10.17 -3.14
C THR A 148 -27.02 -10.10 -1.62
N MET A 149 -27.56 -11.14 -0.98
CA MET A 149 -27.53 -11.28 0.47
C MET A 149 -26.22 -11.94 0.90
N ALA A 150 -25.64 -11.47 2.00
CA ALA A 150 -24.43 -12.03 2.58
C ALA A 150 -24.51 -12.03 4.11
N ARG A 151 -23.86 -13.02 4.76
CA ARG A 151 -23.79 -13.06 6.23
C ARG A 151 -22.72 -12.15 6.82
N ALA A 152 -21.70 -11.86 6.03
CA ALA A 152 -20.57 -11.00 6.38
C ALA A 152 -20.02 -10.35 5.11
N VAL A 153 -19.28 -9.25 5.27
CA VAL A 153 -18.67 -8.52 4.15
C VAL A 153 -17.22 -8.19 4.50
N ILE A 154 -16.31 -8.53 3.60
CA ILE A 154 -14.89 -8.18 3.66
C ILE A 154 -14.61 -7.21 2.50
N ASP A 155 -14.36 -5.95 2.83
CA ASP A 155 -14.00 -4.92 1.86
C ASP A 155 -12.48 -4.89 1.64
N ALA A 156 -12.05 -5.49 0.52
CA ALA A 156 -10.66 -5.56 0.07
C ALA A 156 -10.42 -4.71 -1.20
N SER A 157 -11.25 -3.69 -1.43
CA SER A 157 -11.26 -2.90 -2.67
C SER A 157 -10.05 -1.95 -2.85
N GLY A 158 -9.19 -1.83 -1.83
CA GLY A 158 -8.00 -0.99 -1.86
C GLY A 158 -8.30 0.51 -1.92
N THR A 159 -7.29 1.30 -2.32
CA THR A 159 -7.36 2.78 -2.39
C THR A 159 -7.08 3.32 -3.80
N TRP A 160 -6.59 2.49 -4.72
CA TRP A 160 -6.07 2.89 -6.03
C TRP A 160 -7.07 3.69 -6.89
N VAL A 161 -8.36 3.42 -6.71
CA VAL A 161 -9.44 4.01 -7.51
C VAL A 161 -9.74 5.47 -7.16
N LYS A 162 -9.11 5.99 -6.10
CA LYS A 162 -9.30 7.35 -5.59
C LYS A 162 -7.93 7.98 -5.29
N PRO A 163 -7.21 8.43 -6.33
CA PRO A 163 -5.93 9.11 -6.16
C PRO A 163 -6.08 10.41 -5.38
N ASN A 164 -4.99 10.82 -4.73
CA ASN A 164 -4.88 12.16 -4.17
C ASN A 164 -4.68 13.16 -5.31
N PRO A 165 -5.32 14.33 -5.26
CA PRO A 165 -5.09 15.39 -6.23
C PRO A 165 -3.73 16.05 -6.06
N ILE A 166 -3.41 17.01 -6.93
CA ILE A 166 -2.20 17.82 -6.89
C ILE A 166 -2.20 18.78 -5.69
N GLY A 167 -3.36 19.34 -5.34
CA GLY A 167 -3.46 20.39 -4.31
C GLY A 167 -3.01 19.93 -2.93
N ILE A 168 -2.27 20.81 -2.24
CA ILE A 168 -1.62 20.50 -0.97
C ILE A 168 -2.61 20.30 0.19
N ASP A 169 -3.77 20.93 0.06
CA ASP A 169 -4.93 20.86 0.95
C ASP A 169 -5.77 19.59 0.72
N GLY A 170 -5.37 18.77 -0.25
CA GLY A 170 -6.03 17.51 -0.57
C GLY A 170 -7.22 17.65 -1.51
N LEU A 171 -7.36 18.81 -2.18
CA LEU A 171 -8.34 19.11 -3.22
C LEU A 171 -7.67 19.28 -4.60
N PRO A 172 -8.41 19.06 -5.71
CA PRO A 172 -7.91 19.37 -7.04
C PRO A 172 -7.60 20.85 -7.21
N VAL A 173 -6.48 21.17 -7.87
CA VAL A 173 -6.18 22.54 -8.29
C VAL A 173 -7.08 22.95 -9.45
N GLU A 174 -7.24 24.26 -9.69
CA GLU A 174 -8.01 24.74 -10.83
C GLU A 174 -7.46 24.17 -12.14
N GLY A 175 -8.34 23.58 -12.96
CA GLY A 175 -8.00 22.96 -14.25
C GLY A 175 -7.47 21.53 -14.20
N GLU A 176 -7.25 20.96 -13.01
CA GLU A 176 -6.77 19.57 -12.86
C GLU A 176 -7.78 18.55 -13.39
N ILE A 177 -9.07 18.75 -13.13
CA ILE A 177 -10.13 17.84 -13.58
C ILE A 177 -10.29 17.95 -15.10
N GLU A 178 -10.31 19.18 -15.62
CA GLU A 178 -10.51 19.49 -17.03
C GLU A 178 -9.33 19.01 -17.91
N ALA A 179 -8.12 18.98 -17.35
CA ALA A 179 -6.91 18.49 -18.02
C ALA A 179 -6.69 16.97 -17.84
N GLY A 180 -7.68 16.21 -17.36
CA GLY A 180 -7.53 14.79 -17.04
C GLY A 180 -7.02 13.90 -18.19
N ASP A 181 -7.22 14.28 -19.46
CA ASP A 181 -6.66 13.57 -20.63
C ASP A 181 -5.13 13.69 -20.77
N ARG A 182 -4.52 14.60 -20.00
CA ARG A 182 -3.09 14.95 -19.98
C ARG A 182 -2.42 14.65 -18.64
N ILE A 183 -3.19 14.23 -17.64
CA ILE A 183 -2.74 13.95 -16.28
C ILE A 183 -2.89 12.45 -15.99
N ALA A 184 -1.78 11.79 -15.68
CA ALA A 184 -1.77 10.41 -15.23
C ALA A 184 -1.54 10.35 -13.72
N TYR A 185 -2.41 9.66 -12.98
CA TYR A 185 -2.19 9.39 -11.56
C TYR A 185 -1.45 8.06 -11.36
N GLY A 186 -0.54 7.99 -10.38
CA GLY A 186 0.20 6.77 -10.06
C GLY A 186 1.54 6.66 -10.79
N ILE A 187 1.80 5.49 -11.41
CA ILE A 187 3.07 5.16 -12.08
C ILE A 187 2.75 4.67 -13.50
N PRO A 188 2.65 5.58 -14.50
CA PRO A 188 2.39 5.16 -15.87
C PRO A 188 3.59 4.39 -16.45
N ASP A 189 3.32 3.39 -17.29
CA ASP A 189 4.34 2.60 -18.00
C ASP A 189 4.98 3.40 -19.14
N VAL A 190 5.82 4.38 -18.79
CA VAL A 190 6.41 5.35 -19.74
C VAL A 190 7.43 4.71 -20.69
N LEU A 191 7.95 3.54 -20.36
CA LEU A 191 8.86 2.78 -21.21
C LEU A 191 8.11 1.82 -22.16
N GLY A 192 6.91 1.38 -21.78
CA GLY A 192 6.02 0.54 -22.57
C GLY A 192 4.77 1.27 -23.05
N ALA A 193 3.61 0.94 -22.47
CA ALA A 193 2.31 1.33 -23.02
C ALA A 193 2.07 2.84 -23.12
N ALA A 194 2.60 3.63 -22.17
CA ALA A 194 2.45 5.08 -22.15
C ALA A 194 3.57 5.82 -22.91
N ARG A 195 4.53 5.10 -23.49
CA ARG A 195 5.65 5.70 -24.24
C ARG A 195 5.23 6.74 -25.29
N PRO A 196 4.18 6.53 -26.13
CA PRO A 196 3.77 7.52 -27.14
C PRO A 196 3.35 8.88 -26.56
N ASP A 197 2.95 8.90 -25.29
CA ASP A 197 2.51 10.10 -24.60
C ASP A 197 3.64 10.91 -23.97
N HIS A 198 4.80 10.27 -23.72
CA HIS A 198 5.91 10.87 -23.00
C HIS A 198 7.19 11.02 -23.83
N ALA A 199 7.42 10.15 -24.83
CA ALA A 199 8.64 10.18 -25.64
C ALA A 199 8.77 11.50 -26.42
N GLY A 200 9.90 12.18 -26.26
CA GLY A 200 10.15 13.47 -26.92
C GLY A 200 9.34 14.63 -26.35
N ARG A 201 8.62 14.44 -25.24
CA ARG A 201 7.75 15.44 -24.61
C ARG A 201 8.27 15.91 -23.27
N HIS A 202 7.73 16.99 -22.74
CA HIS A 202 8.00 17.50 -21.41
C HIS A 202 6.97 17.00 -20.40
N THR A 203 7.43 16.17 -19.45
CA THR A 203 6.58 15.64 -18.38
C THR A 203 6.92 16.29 -17.03
N LEU A 204 5.89 16.76 -16.32
CA LEU A 204 5.97 17.18 -14.92
C LEU A 204 5.60 16.02 -14.01
N VAL A 205 6.50 15.59 -13.14
CA VAL A 205 6.22 14.60 -12.08
C VAL A 205 5.99 15.35 -10.77
N ILE A 206 4.87 15.08 -10.10
CA ILE A 206 4.52 15.67 -8.79
C ILE A 206 4.52 14.59 -7.71
N GLY A 207 5.27 14.84 -6.64
CA GLY A 207 5.32 13.96 -5.47
C GLY A 207 6.74 13.58 -5.07
N ALA A 208 6.93 13.09 -3.85
CA ALA A 208 8.25 12.73 -3.32
C ALA A 208 8.34 11.27 -2.83
N GLY A 209 7.26 10.49 -2.99
CA GLY A 209 7.24 9.08 -2.61
C GLY A 209 7.86 8.17 -3.68
N HIS A 210 8.02 6.89 -3.37
CA HIS A 210 8.60 5.88 -4.26
C HIS A 210 7.98 5.86 -5.67
N SER A 211 6.67 6.08 -5.79
CA SER A 211 5.98 6.17 -7.08
C SER A 211 6.51 7.30 -7.95
N ALA A 212 6.76 8.48 -7.37
CA ALA A 212 7.30 9.62 -8.09
C ALA A 212 8.76 9.38 -8.50
N ILE A 213 9.54 8.75 -7.61
CA ILE A 213 10.93 8.41 -7.89
C ILE A 213 11.02 7.41 -9.05
N ASN A 214 10.21 6.35 -9.03
CA ASN A 214 10.16 5.35 -10.11
C ASN A 214 9.76 6.01 -11.43
N ALA A 215 8.67 6.78 -11.47
CA ALA A 215 8.24 7.46 -12.68
C ALA A 215 9.33 8.41 -13.24
N ALA A 216 10.04 9.14 -12.37
CA ALA A 216 11.15 9.99 -12.78
C ALA A 216 12.32 9.18 -13.37
N LEU A 217 12.70 8.06 -12.75
CA LEU A 217 13.78 7.20 -13.24
C LEU A 217 13.42 6.54 -14.59
N ASP A 218 12.18 6.07 -14.75
CA ASP A 218 11.73 5.46 -16.01
C ASP A 218 11.66 6.50 -17.13
N LEU A 219 11.26 7.75 -16.83
CA LEU A 219 11.31 8.86 -17.78
C LEU A 219 12.76 9.22 -18.18
N MET A 220 13.72 9.06 -17.28
CA MET A 220 15.13 9.28 -17.64
C MET A 220 15.68 8.18 -18.54
N GLU A 221 15.30 6.93 -18.29
CA GLU A 221 15.62 5.84 -19.21
C GLU A 221 14.96 6.08 -20.58
N LEU A 222 13.74 6.63 -20.60
CA LEU A 222 13.09 7.04 -21.84
C LEU A 222 13.85 8.19 -22.52
N GLN A 223 14.40 9.14 -21.77
CA GLN A 223 15.22 10.24 -22.31
C GLN A 223 16.46 9.73 -23.04
N GLU A 224 17.09 8.64 -22.58
CA GLU A 224 18.21 8.01 -23.28
C GLU A 224 17.80 7.44 -24.64
N GLN A 225 16.56 6.94 -24.76
CA GLN A 225 16.01 6.39 -26.00
C GLN A 225 15.35 7.44 -26.91
N ALA A 226 14.90 8.55 -26.33
CA ALA A 226 14.22 9.66 -27.00
C ALA A 226 14.75 11.00 -26.43
N PRO A 227 15.87 11.53 -26.96
CA PRO A 227 16.59 12.68 -26.38
C PRO A 227 15.79 13.98 -26.24
N GLY A 228 14.67 14.13 -26.96
CA GLY A 228 13.76 15.27 -26.81
C GLY A 228 12.92 15.24 -25.51
N THR A 229 12.97 14.14 -24.75
CA THR A 229 12.20 13.98 -23.50
C THR A 229 12.75 14.90 -22.42
N ARG A 230 11.90 15.77 -21.89
CA ARG A 230 12.23 16.71 -20.81
C ARG A 230 11.47 16.34 -19.55
N ILE A 231 12.12 16.48 -18.40
CA ILE A 231 11.55 16.04 -17.11
C ILE A 231 11.65 17.21 -16.14
N THR A 232 10.52 17.61 -15.56
CA THR A 232 10.48 18.47 -14.38
C THR A 232 9.90 17.67 -13.23
N TRP A 233 10.54 17.73 -12.07
CA TRP A 233 10.09 16.99 -10.88
C TRP A 233 9.85 17.98 -9.74
N GLY A 234 8.58 18.13 -9.38
CA GLY A 234 8.11 19.01 -8.32
C GLY A 234 7.82 18.28 -7.01
N THR A 235 8.30 18.83 -5.89
CA THR A 235 7.98 18.30 -4.54
C THR A 235 7.58 19.42 -3.59
N ARG A 236 6.62 19.13 -2.69
CA ARG A 236 6.06 20.11 -1.75
C ARG A 236 7.07 20.61 -0.71
N SER A 237 8.07 19.80 -0.37
CA SER A 237 9.10 20.13 0.63
C SER A 237 10.24 19.12 0.62
N GLY A 238 11.42 19.55 1.06
CA GLY A 238 12.47 18.66 1.55
C GLY A 238 13.72 18.49 0.68
N GLY A 239 13.84 19.19 -0.45
CA GLY A 239 15.04 19.14 -1.28
C GLY A 239 15.41 17.72 -1.71
N ILE A 240 16.63 17.53 -2.23
CA ILE A 240 17.14 16.22 -2.62
C ILE A 240 17.38 15.32 -1.38
N GLU A 241 17.68 15.91 -0.23
CA GLU A 241 18.01 15.19 1.02
C GLU A 241 16.84 14.35 1.55
N ARG A 242 15.61 14.82 1.38
CA ARG A 242 14.42 14.05 1.74
C ARG A 242 14.14 12.89 0.79
N ILE A 243 14.46 13.07 -0.51
CA ILE A 243 14.36 12.00 -1.53
C ILE A 243 15.42 10.91 -1.28
N LEU A 244 16.56 11.30 -0.71
CA LEU A 244 17.63 10.40 -0.30
C LEU A 244 17.27 9.53 0.92
N GLY A 245 16.16 9.81 1.62
CA GLY A 245 15.59 8.95 2.66
C GLY A 245 16.62 8.32 3.60
N GLY A 246 17.20 9.10 4.52
CA GLY A 246 18.15 8.57 5.52
C GLY A 246 19.49 8.03 4.98
N GLY A 247 19.70 8.02 3.66
CA GLY A 247 20.93 7.53 3.04
C GLY A 247 21.19 6.05 3.37
N LEU A 248 22.40 5.73 3.84
CA LEU A 248 22.81 4.39 4.27
C LEU A 248 22.10 3.90 5.55
N GLY A 249 21.31 4.76 6.21
CA GLY A 249 20.54 4.44 7.42
C GLY A 249 19.10 4.00 7.18
N ASP A 250 18.66 3.90 5.93
CA ASP A 250 17.37 3.32 5.60
C ASP A 250 17.48 1.79 5.78
N GLU A 251 16.67 1.19 6.67
CA GLU A 251 16.73 -0.23 7.06
C GLU A 251 16.49 -1.20 5.87
N LEU A 252 16.22 -0.66 4.68
CA LEU A 252 15.91 -1.37 3.44
C LEU A 252 16.89 -0.95 2.32
N PRO A 253 17.92 -1.76 2.00
CA PRO A 253 18.99 -1.41 1.04
C PRO A 253 18.52 -0.97 -0.37
N GLY A 254 17.33 -1.42 -0.79
CA GLY A 254 16.73 -1.02 -2.06
C GLY A 254 16.28 0.44 -2.13
N ARG A 255 15.83 1.01 -1.01
CA ARG A 255 15.28 2.37 -0.94
C ARG A 255 16.37 3.43 -0.94
N GLY A 256 17.43 3.22 -0.15
CA GLY A 256 18.62 4.06 -0.18
C GLY A 256 19.25 4.14 -1.58
N ARG A 257 19.28 3.03 -2.34
CA ARG A 257 19.80 3.03 -3.73
C ARG A 257 18.89 3.75 -4.72
N LEU A 258 17.57 3.67 -4.56
CA LEU A 258 16.61 4.41 -5.38
C LEU A 258 16.77 5.93 -5.17
N GLY A 259 16.91 6.34 -3.90
CA GLY A 259 17.21 7.72 -3.52
C GLY A 259 18.55 8.20 -4.08
N LEU A 260 19.59 7.37 -4.07
CA LEU A 260 20.90 7.71 -4.65
C LEU A 260 20.84 7.93 -6.17
N ARG A 261 20.12 7.07 -6.91
CA ARG A 261 19.91 7.25 -8.36
C ARG A 261 19.14 8.53 -8.64
N ALA A 262 18.12 8.83 -7.84
CA ALA A 262 17.35 10.07 -7.94
C ALA A 262 18.23 11.31 -7.67
N ALA A 263 19.10 11.26 -6.66
CA ALA A 263 20.00 12.37 -6.36
C ALA A 263 21.07 12.58 -7.45
N GLU A 264 21.61 11.49 -8.01
CA GLU A 264 22.52 11.56 -9.16
C GLU A 264 21.83 12.13 -10.40
N ALA A 265 20.58 11.73 -10.66
CA ALA A 265 19.76 12.27 -11.74
C ALA A 265 19.67 13.80 -11.69
N VAL A 266 19.31 14.32 -10.51
CA VAL A 266 19.16 15.77 -10.30
C VAL A 266 20.52 16.46 -10.44
N ARG A 267 21.59 15.90 -9.84
CA ARG A 267 22.95 16.45 -9.96
C ARG A 267 23.47 16.47 -11.40
N SER A 268 23.10 15.48 -12.22
CA SER A 268 23.50 15.40 -13.63
C SER A 268 22.77 16.41 -14.54
N GLY A 269 21.77 17.14 -14.03
CA GLY A 269 20.99 18.10 -14.81
C GLY A 269 19.97 17.46 -15.77
N ARG A 270 19.82 16.12 -15.76
CA ARG A 270 18.86 15.39 -16.60
C ARG A 270 17.40 15.66 -16.22
N VAL A 271 17.17 16.08 -14.98
CA VAL A 271 15.86 16.42 -14.43
C VAL A 271 15.90 17.84 -13.85
N THR A 272 14.97 18.69 -14.26
CA THR A 272 14.74 19.99 -13.59
C THR A 272 13.99 19.73 -12.29
N PHE A 273 14.71 19.72 -11.17
CA PHE A 273 14.11 19.53 -9.85
C PHE A 273 13.62 20.86 -9.28
N ARG A 274 12.37 20.89 -8.83
CA ARG A 274 11.70 22.06 -8.24
C ARG A 274 11.22 21.72 -6.83
N SER A 275 11.78 22.37 -5.82
CA SER A 275 11.48 22.10 -4.42
C SER A 275 11.93 23.24 -3.52
N PRO A 276 11.07 23.74 -2.61
CA PRO A 276 9.63 23.48 -2.52
C PRO A 276 8.89 24.03 -3.75
N PHE A 277 7.97 23.23 -4.28
CA PHE A 277 7.10 23.60 -5.39
C PHE A 277 5.66 23.15 -5.13
N VAL A 278 4.74 24.08 -5.31
CA VAL A 278 3.29 23.88 -5.19
C VAL A 278 2.64 24.36 -6.48
N VAL A 279 1.73 23.56 -7.04
CA VAL A 279 0.92 23.96 -8.19
C VAL A 279 -0.33 24.66 -7.67
N ASP A 280 -0.66 25.81 -8.26
CA ASP A 280 -1.84 26.61 -7.93
C ASP A 280 -2.94 26.43 -8.99
N SER A 281 -2.58 26.34 -10.27
CA SER A 281 -3.53 26.09 -11.36
C SER A 281 -2.87 25.52 -12.61
N ILE A 282 -3.70 24.88 -13.43
CA ILE A 282 -3.34 24.28 -14.72
C ILE A 282 -4.28 24.86 -15.78
N VAL A 283 -3.73 25.43 -16.84
CA VAL A 283 -4.52 25.96 -17.96
C VAL A 283 -4.07 25.30 -19.25
N ARG A 284 -5.02 24.74 -20.01
CA ARG A 284 -4.72 24.16 -21.32
C ARG A 284 -4.39 25.27 -22.33
N THR A 285 -3.26 25.12 -23.01
CA THR A 285 -2.68 26.07 -23.96
C THR A 285 -2.43 25.34 -25.29
N GLY A 286 -3.51 25.12 -26.05
CA GLY A 286 -3.45 24.29 -27.26
C GLY A 286 -3.15 22.83 -26.94
N ASP A 287 -1.97 22.37 -27.34
CA ASP A 287 -1.48 21.02 -27.08
C ASP A 287 -0.61 20.89 -25.82
N THR A 288 -0.35 21.98 -25.10
CA THR A 288 0.40 21.97 -23.84
C THR A 288 -0.49 22.37 -22.66
N LEU A 289 0.09 22.26 -21.46
CA LEU A 289 -0.47 22.69 -20.20
C LEU A 289 0.43 23.78 -19.61
N SER A 290 -0.14 24.96 -19.39
CA SER A 290 0.48 26.03 -18.62
C SER A 290 0.28 25.76 -17.13
N VAL A 291 1.36 25.45 -16.43
CA VAL A 291 1.35 25.20 -14.99
C VAL A 291 1.75 26.48 -14.28
N SER A 292 0.85 27.02 -13.46
CA SER A 292 1.14 28.13 -12.55
C SER A 292 1.26 27.59 -11.13
N GLY A 293 2.27 28.06 -10.41
CA GLY A 293 2.54 27.59 -9.06
C GLY A 293 3.44 28.54 -8.30
N THR A 294 3.82 28.11 -7.11
CA THR A 294 4.74 28.82 -6.22
C THR A 294 5.98 27.96 -5.98
N GLU A 295 7.16 28.53 -6.22
CA GLU A 295 8.48 27.94 -5.95
C GLU A 295 9.28 28.91 -5.09
N ASP A 296 9.80 28.46 -3.94
CA ASP A 296 10.51 29.33 -2.99
C ASP A 296 9.77 30.64 -2.67
N ASP A 297 8.46 30.55 -2.42
CA ASP A 297 7.54 31.68 -2.19
C ASP A 297 7.45 32.69 -3.34
N ARG A 298 7.85 32.29 -4.56
CA ARG A 298 7.77 33.11 -5.76
C ARG A 298 6.84 32.49 -6.79
N PRO A 299 6.03 33.29 -7.50
CA PRO A 299 5.20 32.78 -8.57
C PRO A 299 6.08 32.31 -9.73
N VAL A 300 5.79 31.11 -10.22
CA VAL A 300 6.43 30.52 -11.39
C VAL A 300 5.37 30.03 -12.37
N ARG A 301 5.71 30.11 -13.65
CA ARG A 301 4.89 29.57 -14.74
C ARG A 301 5.77 28.88 -15.77
N PHE A 302 5.36 27.71 -16.23
CA PHE A 302 6.02 26.99 -17.31
C PHE A 302 5.04 26.07 -18.05
N GLU A 303 5.39 25.71 -19.28
CA GLU A 303 4.58 24.82 -20.12
C GLU A 303 5.09 23.39 -20.02
N VAL A 304 4.18 22.43 -19.99
CA VAL A 304 4.47 20.98 -20.08
C VAL A 304 3.48 20.28 -20.99
N ASP A 305 3.82 19.09 -21.48
CA ASP A 305 2.94 18.30 -22.35
C ASP A 305 2.06 17.32 -21.57
N ARG A 306 2.59 16.81 -20.45
CA ARG A 306 1.98 15.78 -19.59
C ARG A 306 2.30 16.04 -18.11
N ILE A 307 1.43 15.59 -17.22
CA ILE A 307 1.67 15.59 -15.77
C ILE A 307 1.48 14.17 -15.23
N VAL A 308 2.41 13.73 -14.38
CA VAL A 308 2.29 12.50 -13.57
C VAL A 308 2.11 12.89 -12.11
N VAL A 309 0.99 12.50 -11.53
CA VAL A 309 0.63 12.82 -10.14
C VAL A 309 0.82 11.58 -9.26
N ALA A 310 1.90 11.61 -8.48
CA ALA A 310 2.30 10.55 -7.56
C ALA A 310 2.19 11.03 -6.10
N THR A 311 1.04 11.61 -5.74
CA THR A 311 0.74 12.19 -4.42
C THR A 311 0.00 11.22 -3.48
N GLY A 312 -0.07 9.93 -3.85
CA GLY A 312 -0.70 8.86 -3.08
C GLY A 312 -2.18 8.67 -3.39
N PHE A 313 -2.85 7.87 -2.57
CA PHE A 313 -4.25 7.45 -2.75
C PHE A 313 -4.99 7.48 -1.41
N ARG A 314 -6.32 7.39 -1.45
CA ARG A 314 -7.19 7.38 -0.26
C ARG A 314 -8.34 6.38 -0.39
N PRO A 315 -8.97 5.91 0.70
CA PRO A 315 -10.08 4.97 0.60
C PRO A 315 -11.33 5.61 -0.03
N ASP A 316 -12.04 4.84 -0.84
CA ASP A 316 -13.42 5.18 -1.21
C ASP A 316 -14.41 4.51 -0.26
N LEU A 317 -15.04 5.33 0.60
CA LEU A 317 -16.00 4.88 1.61
C LEU A 317 -17.45 5.11 1.16
N SER A 318 -17.67 5.65 -0.04
CA SER A 318 -19.01 6.03 -0.53
C SER A 318 -19.99 4.85 -0.54
N ILE A 319 -19.52 3.67 -0.93
CA ILE A 319 -20.31 2.42 -0.97
C ILE A 319 -20.72 1.91 0.44
N LEU A 320 -20.16 2.49 1.50
CA LEU A 320 -20.37 2.08 2.89
C LEU A 320 -21.19 3.10 3.70
N SER A 321 -21.80 4.08 3.04
CA SER A 321 -22.51 5.20 3.69
C SER A 321 -23.59 4.76 4.68
N GLU A 322 -24.26 3.64 4.41
CA GLU A 322 -25.32 3.04 5.22
C GLU A 322 -24.82 2.09 6.33
N LEU A 323 -23.50 1.89 6.43
CA LEU A 323 -22.86 1.11 7.50
C LEU A 323 -22.37 2.01 8.64
N ARG A 324 -22.28 1.43 9.83
CA ARG A 324 -21.72 2.10 11.03
C ARG A 324 -20.21 1.87 11.10
N LEU A 325 -19.44 2.89 10.72
CA LEU A 325 -17.97 2.86 10.72
C LEU A 325 -17.43 3.73 11.85
N SER A 326 -16.28 3.34 12.40
CA SER A 326 -15.44 4.15 13.28
C SER A 326 -14.12 4.40 12.56
N LEU A 327 -13.81 5.68 12.33
CA LEU A 327 -12.66 6.11 11.56
C LEU A 327 -11.85 7.13 12.34
N ASP A 328 -10.54 6.96 12.35
CA ASP A 328 -9.58 7.94 12.82
C ASP A 328 -9.65 9.21 11.95
N PRO A 329 -9.66 10.42 12.55
CA PRO A 329 -9.86 11.67 11.82
C PRO A 329 -8.69 12.06 10.91
N ILE A 330 -7.50 11.47 11.09
CA ILE A 330 -6.30 11.82 10.32
C ILE A 330 -6.06 10.78 9.23
N VAL A 331 -5.97 9.52 9.63
CA VAL A 331 -5.57 8.41 8.76
C VAL A 331 -6.76 7.85 7.98
N GLU A 332 -7.99 8.01 8.47
CA GLU A 332 -9.20 7.36 7.93
C GLU A 332 -9.14 5.81 8.00
N ALA A 333 -8.40 5.29 8.99
CA ALA A 333 -8.35 3.87 9.37
C ALA A 333 -9.21 3.62 10.63
N THR A 334 -9.33 2.38 11.10
CA THR A 334 -9.92 2.13 12.42
C THR A 334 -9.10 2.80 13.53
N PRO A 335 -9.72 3.39 14.57
CA PRO A 335 -8.97 4.06 15.64
C PRO A 335 -7.96 3.16 16.38
N ALA A 336 -8.23 1.86 16.46
CA ALA A 336 -7.29 0.90 17.05
C ALA A 336 -6.04 0.67 16.18
N LEU A 337 -6.19 0.77 14.85
CA LEU A 337 -5.09 0.58 13.91
C LEU A 337 -4.29 1.87 13.70
N ALA A 338 -4.93 3.04 13.68
CA ALA A 338 -4.30 4.30 13.29
C ALA A 338 -2.97 4.60 14.01
N PRO A 339 -2.85 4.46 15.35
CA PRO A 339 -1.59 4.69 16.05
C PRO A 339 -0.46 3.75 15.62
N LEU A 340 -0.76 2.57 15.06
CA LEU A 340 0.22 1.57 14.63
C LEU A 340 0.76 1.83 13.22
N ILE A 341 0.10 2.68 12.44
CA ILE A 341 0.39 2.89 11.02
C ILE A 341 0.55 4.36 10.63
N ASP A 342 0.40 5.29 11.57
CA ASP A 342 0.54 6.72 11.32
C ASP A 342 1.93 7.01 10.73
N PRO A 343 2.01 7.60 9.52
CA PRO A 343 3.29 7.90 8.87
C PRO A 343 4.14 8.94 9.63
N ASN A 344 3.58 9.67 10.59
CA ASN A 344 4.33 10.56 11.47
C ASN A 344 5.09 9.80 12.57
N LEU A 345 4.70 8.55 12.85
CA LEU A 345 5.24 7.73 13.95
C LEU A 345 5.99 6.49 13.45
N HIS A 346 5.60 5.95 12.28
CA HIS A 346 6.02 4.63 11.82
C HIS A 346 6.55 4.62 10.38
N SER A 347 7.50 3.71 10.13
CA SER A 347 7.97 3.33 8.79
C SER A 347 7.44 1.94 8.41
N CYS A 348 7.64 1.51 7.16
CA CYS A 348 7.19 0.20 6.66
C CYS A 348 7.71 -1.00 7.49
N GLY A 349 8.87 -0.88 8.16
CA GLY A 349 9.48 -1.95 8.95
C GLY A 349 8.99 -2.02 10.40
N THR A 350 8.44 -0.93 10.93
CA THR A 350 8.09 -0.82 12.36
C THR A 350 6.64 -1.20 12.67
N VAL A 351 5.81 -1.41 11.64
CA VAL A 351 4.39 -1.75 11.82
C VAL A 351 4.26 -3.20 12.28
N ARG A 352 3.70 -3.38 13.48
CA ARG A 352 3.43 -4.72 14.01
C ARG A 352 2.33 -5.42 13.19
N PRO A 353 2.40 -6.75 13.04
CA PRO A 353 1.27 -7.51 12.51
C PRO A 353 0.00 -7.21 13.33
N HIS A 354 -1.11 -7.09 12.62
CA HIS A 354 -2.42 -6.80 13.20
C HIS A 354 -3.48 -7.55 12.42
N GLY A 355 -4.61 -7.77 13.07
CA GLY A 355 -5.66 -8.64 12.57
C GLY A 355 -7.04 -8.12 12.96
N VAL A 356 -7.95 -9.05 13.23
CA VAL A 356 -9.35 -8.74 13.50
C VAL A 356 -9.52 -7.76 14.66
N VAL A 357 -8.67 -7.82 15.68
CA VAL A 357 -8.76 -6.97 16.88
C VAL A 357 -8.70 -5.48 16.50
N GLU A 358 -7.76 -5.11 15.65
CA GLU A 358 -7.57 -3.73 15.20
C GLU A 358 -8.55 -3.34 14.08
N LEU A 359 -9.16 -4.32 13.39
CA LEU A 359 -10.01 -4.11 12.22
C LEU A 359 -11.52 -4.12 12.51
N ILE A 360 -11.92 -4.41 13.76
CA ILE A 360 -13.33 -4.41 14.16
C ILE A 360 -13.95 -3.03 13.92
N GLN A 361 -15.14 -3.04 13.33
CA GLN A 361 -16.00 -1.89 13.13
C GLN A 361 -17.24 -1.96 14.03
N PRO A 362 -17.93 -0.83 14.30
CA PRO A 362 -19.23 -0.86 14.97
C PRO A 362 -20.28 -1.68 14.21
N GLU A 363 -20.17 -1.78 12.89
CA GLU A 363 -20.98 -2.69 12.09
C GLU A 363 -20.48 -4.13 12.24
N LYS A 364 -21.23 -4.97 12.96
CA LYS A 364 -20.89 -6.37 13.22
C LYS A 364 -20.65 -7.17 11.92
N ASP A 365 -19.65 -8.04 11.89
CA ASP A 365 -19.34 -8.92 10.74
C ASP A 365 -19.04 -8.18 9.42
N PHE A 366 -18.71 -6.89 9.48
CA PHE A 366 -18.15 -6.10 8.39
C PHE A 366 -16.69 -5.74 8.71
N TYR A 367 -15.80 -5.92 7.73
CA TYR A 367 -14.37 -5.64 7.89
C TYR A 367 -13.82 -4.91 6.67
N ILE A 368 -12.99 -3.89 6.90
CA ILE A 368 -12.15 -3.29 5.87
C ILE A 368 -10.75 -3.90 6.01
N VAL A 369 -10.20 -4.45 4.94
CA VAL A 369 -8.91 -5.14 4.94
C VAL A 369 -7.99 -4.62 3.84
N GLY A 370 -6.74 -5.05 3.87
CA GLY A 370 -5.72 -4.70 2.89
C GLY A 370 -5.36 -3.21 2.94
N MET A 371 -4.89 -2.68 1.82
CA MET A 371 -4.49 -1.26 1.71
C MET A 371 -5.63 -0.30 2.10
N LYS A 372 -6.90 -0.70 1.94
CA LYS A 372 -8.03 0.16 2.33
C LYS A 372 -8.14 0.34 3.84
N SER A 373 -7.75 -0.66 4.63
CA SER A 373 -7.79 -0.55 6.09
C SER A 373 -6.74 0.42 6.62
N TYR A 374 -5.70 0.71 5.84
CA TYR A 374 -4.66 1.67 6.17
C TYR A 374 -5.06 3.12 5.92
N GLY A 375 -6.25 3.35 5.34
CA GLY A 375 -6.73 4.67 5.00
C GLY A 375 -5.72 5.42 4.11
N ARG A 376 -5.09 6.45 4.66
CA ARG A 376 -4.09 7.30 3.98
C ARG A 376 -2.64 6.91 4.28
N ALA A 377 -2.39 5.95 5.17
CA ALA A 377 -1.05 5.53 5.50
C ALA A 377 -0.40 4.76 4.32
N PRO A 378 0.84 5.10 3.91
CA PRO A 378 1.47 4.53 2.71
C PRO A 378 2.26 3.23 2.98
N THR A 379 2.28 2.73 4.21
CA THR A 379 3.22 1.70 4.70
C THR A 379 2.68 0.27 4.64
N PHE A 380 1.84 -0.04 3.65
CA PHE A 380 1.20 -1.35 3.54
C PHE A 380 2.08 -2.40 2.85
N LEU A 381 2.02 -3.63 3.34
CA LEU A 381 2.65 -4.81 2.74
C LEU A 381 1.58 -5.88 2.45
N MET A 382 1.69 -6.57 1.31
CA MET A 382 0.74 -7.65 0.96
C MET A 382 0.65 -8.72 2.05
N THR A 383 1.79 -9.10 2.63
CA THR A 383 1.87 -10.08 3.72
C THR A 383 1.06 -9.65 4.96
N THR A 384 1.00 -8.34 5.25
CA THR A 384 0.14 -7.81 6.31
C THR A 384 -1.33 -8.01 5.97
N GLY A 385 -1.72 -7.75 4.72
CA GLY A 385 -3.08 -8.03 4.24
C GLY A 385 -3.47 -9.50 4.35
N TYR A 386 -2.54 -10.42 4.08
CA TYR A 386 -2.77 -11.86 4.24
C TYR A 386 -2.99 -12.26 5.70
N GLU A 387 -2.24 -11.66 6.61
CA GLU A 387 -2.45 -11.86 8.05
C GLU A 387 -3.80 -11.30 8.52
N GLN A 388 -4.19 -10.12 8.03
CA GLN A 388 -5.50 -9.53 8.32
C GLN A 388 -6.64 -10.47 7.91
N VAL A 389 -6.65 -10.96 6.67
CA VAL A 389 -7.75 -11.82 6.20
C VAL A 389 -7.74 -13.19 6.86
N ARG A 390 -6.57 -13.76 7.17
CA ARG A 390 -6.47 -14.99 7.97
C ARG A 390 -7.16 -14.81 9.33
N SER A 391 -6.85 -13.72 10.02
CA SER A 391 -7.40 -13.40 11.34
C SER A 391 -8.91 -13.13 11.28
N VAL A 392 -9.37 -12.31 10.33
CA VAL A 392 -10.79 -11.98 10.12
C VAL A 392 -11.61 -13.23 9.78
N VAL A 393 -11.11 -14.09 8.89
CA VAL A 393 -11.82 -15.33 8.52
C VAL A 393 -11.91 -16.30 9.69
N ALA A 394 -10.90 -16.37 10.56
CA ALA A 394 -10.97 -17.18 11.78
C ALA A 394 -12.07 -16.66 12.74
N GLU A 395 -12.21 -15.34 12.90
CA GLU A 395 -13.31 -14.76 13.70
C GLU A 395 -14.68 -15.11 13.09
N LEU A 396 -14.84 -14.96 11.77
CA LEU A 396 -16.09 -15.30 11.05
C LEU A 396 -16.43 -16.80 11.13
N ALA A 397 -15.42 -17.65 11.25
CA ALA A 397 -15.56 -19.09 11.46
C ALA A 397 -15.98 -19.45 12.90
N GLY A 398 -16.00 -18.48 13.82
CA GLY A 398 -16.27 -18.71 15.25
C GLY A 398 -15.07 -19.27 16.01
N ASP A 399 -13.85 -19.00 15.54
CA ASP A 399 -12.58 -19.44 16.13
C ASP A 399 -11.80 -18.21 16.67
N PRO A 400 -12.23 -17.63 17.81
CA PRO A 400 -11.66 -16.40 18.33
C PRO A 400 -10.21 -16.57 18.79
N VAL A 401 -9.80 -17.79 19.15
CA VAL A 401 -8.42 -18.11 19.54
C VAL A 401 -7.51 -17.97 18.33
N ALA A 402 -7.81 -18.68 17.23
CA ALA A 402 -7.01 -18.56 16.02
C ALA A 402 -7.07 -17.15 15.40
N ALA A 403 -8.17 -16.43 15.60
CA ALA A 403 -8.30 -15.04 15.14
C ALA A 403 -7.31 -14.10 15.84
N ARG A 404 -7.01 -14.32 17.12
CA ARG A 404 -6.13 -13.47 17.93
C ARG A 404 -4.66 -13.90 17.91
N GLU A 405 -4.35 -15.09 17.39
CA GLU A 405 -2.97 -15.49 17.11
C GLU A 405 -2.35 -14.58 16.05
N VAL A 406 -1.09 -14.18 16.21
CA VAL A 406 -0.30 -13.53 15.15
C VAL A 406 0.58 -14.59 14.50
N ARG A 407 0.39 -14.86 13.21
CA ARG A 407 1.17 -15.86 12.47
C ARG A 407 2.19 -15.26 11.50
N LEU A 408 2.11 -13.95 11.27
CA LEU A 408 3.07 -13.23 10.46
C LEU A 408 4.39 -13.05 11.20
N LYS A 409 5.48 -13.53 10.59
CA LYS A 409 6.85 -13.28 11.05
C LYS A 409 7.57 -12.42 10.03
N LEU A 410 7.81 -11.17 10.38
CA LEU A 410 8.67 -10.28 9.61
C LEU A 410 10.08 -10.32 10.23
N PRO A 411 11.16 -10.33 9.42
CA PRO A 411 12.50 -10.11 9.93
C PRO A 411 12.59 -8.72 10.59
N GLU A 412 13.45 -8.58 11.60
CA GLU A 412 13.64 -7.31 12.33
C GLU A 412 14.06 -6.15 11.41
N THR A 413 14.74 -6.45 10.29
CA THR A 413 15.14 -5.48 9.26
C THR A 413 14.02 -5.12 8.26
N GLY A 414 12.80 -5.64 8.42
CA GLY A 414 11.73 -5.51 7.44
C GLY A 414 11.91 -6.37 6.17
N VAL A 415 10.87 -6.47 5.36
CA VAL A 415 10.78 -7.42 4.22
C VAL A 415 11.21 -6.87 2.87
N CYS A 416 11.57 -5.58 2.76
CA CYS A 416 12.04 -5.05 1.48
C CYS A 416 13.50 -5.42 1.23
N LYS A 417 13.74 -6.54 0.55
CA LYS A 417 15.07 -7.01 0.15
C LYS A 417 15.26 -6.69 -1.33
N VAL A 418 16.40 -6.14 -1.76
CA VAL A 418 16.76 -6.09 -3.18
C VAL A 418 18.02 -6.93 -3.37
N SER A 419 17.91 -8.06 -4.05
CA SER A 419 19.05 -8.89 -4.46
C SER A 419 19.65 -8.38 -5.77
N SER A 420 20.97 -8.39 -5.84
CA SER A 420 21.80 -7.97 -6.95
C SER A 420 21.87 -9.04 -8.05
N GLY A 421 21.73 -8.64 -9.32
CA GLY A 421 22.35 -9.33 -10.45
C GLY A 421 23.77 -8.76 -10.68
N PRO A 422 24.78 -9.58 -11.03
CA PRO A 422 26.17 -9.14 -11.08
C PRO A 422 26.44 -8.33 -12.36
N VAL A 423 26.89 -7.09 -12.20
CA VAL A 423 27.64 -6.38 -13.24
C VAL A 423 29.12 -6.53 -12.90
N ALA A 424 29.87 -7.16 -13.79
CA ALA A 424 31.29 -7.43 -13.60
C ALA A 424 32.09 -6.12 -13.55
N SER A 425 32.76 -5.86 -12.43
CA SER A 425 33.88 -4.94 -12.33
C SER A 425 34.76 -5.37 -11.16
N ALA A 426 35.94 -5.86 -11.48
CA ALA A 426 37.00 -6.20 -10.53
C ALA A 426 37.45 -4.98 -9.73
N CYS A 427 37.75 -5.17 -8.44
CA CYS A 427 38.93 -4.63 -7.74
C CYS A 427 38.94 -5.06 -6.27
N CYS A 428 40.08 -5.56 -5.80
CA CYS A 428 40.34 -6.04 -4.45
C CYS A 428 40.42 -4.91 -3.41
N ALA A 429 39.71 -5.04 -2.29
CA ALA A 429 39.99 -4.36 -1.02
C ALA A 429 39.36 -5.14 0.16
N PRO A 430 39.97 -5.17 1.37
CA PRO A 430 39.49 -6.00 2.48
C PRO A 430 38.26 -5.40 3.17
N ALA A 431 37.44 -6.28 3.76
CA ALA A 431 36.22 -5.93 4.49
C ALA A 431 36.50 -5.05 5.72
N PRO A 432 35.70 -3.99 5.99
CA PRO A 432 35.74 -3.29 7.27
C PRO A 432 35.02 -4.09 8.35
N ALA A 433 35.57 -4.06 9.56
CA ALA A 433 35.00 -4.66 10.77
C ALA A 433 33.84 -3.81 11.31
N ASP A 434 32.75 -4.48 11.71
CA ASP A 434 31.61 -3.86 12.38
C ASP A 434 32.01 -3.33 13.77
N SER A 435 32.11 -2.00 13.91
CA SER A 435 32.24 -1.34 15.21
C SER A 435 30.86 -0.94 15.73
N GLY A 436 30.15 -1.89 16.35
CA GLY A 436 28.97 -1.60 17.18
C GLY A 436 29.40 -1.15 18.58
N CYS A 437 28.88 -0.01 19.04
CA CYS A 437 29.18 0.51 20.38
C CYS A 437 28.49 -0.35 21.47
N CYS A 438 29.27 -0.77 22.47
CA CYS A 438 28.85 -1.38 23.74
C CYS A 438 28.09 -2.74 23.69
N GLY A 439 28.49 -3.67 22.82
CA GLY A 439 28.09 -5.08 22.92
C GLY A 439 26.63 -5.42 22.55
N GLY A 440 25.85 -4.44 22.09
CA GLY A 440 24.44 -4.62 21.69
C GLY A 440 23.44 -4.39 22.84
N ALA A 441 22.16 -4.64 22.57
CA ALA A 441 21.07 -4.39 23.52
C ALA A 441 21.09 -5.35 24.73
N PRO A 442 20.57 -4.94 25.91
CA PRO A 442 20.44 -5.80 27.08
C PRO A 442 19.56 -7.02 26.80
N LYS A 443 19.88 -8.15 27.42
CA LYS A 443 19.21 -9.45 27.18
C LYS A 443 18.14 -9.79 28.22
N ALA A 444 18.27 -9.30 29.46
CA ALA A 444 17.38 -9.67 30.56
C ALA A 444 16.97 -8.49 31.45
N ASP A 445 17.84 -7.51 31.70
CA ASP A 445 17.54 -6.34 32.53
C ASP A 445 17.11 -5.13 31.69
N THR A 446 15.82 -4.80 31.74
CA THR A 446 15.25 -3.64 31.02
C THR A 446 15.68 -2.28 31.59
N SER A 447 16.37 -2.26 32.73
CA SER A 447 16.94 -1.05 33.32
C SER A 447 18.38 -0.76 32.86
N ALA A 448 18.99 -1.66 32.09
CA ALA A 448 20.29 -1.46 31.47
C ALA A 448 20.19 -0.77 30.10
N CYS A 449 21.15 0.08 29.73
CA CYS A 449 21.15 0.71 28.40
C CYS A 449 21.83 -0.13 27.31
N CYS A 450 22.69 -1.08 27.67
CA CYS A 450 23.36 -2.02 26.76
C CYS A 450 23.81 -3.30 27.47
N ALA A 451 24.27 -4.31 26.72
CA ALA A 451 24.72 -5.59 27.25
C ALA A 451 25.93 -5.47 28.19
N ASP A 452 26.81 -4.50 27.95
CA ASP A 452 27.95 -4.23 28.84
C ASP A 452 27.51 -3.55 30.14
N ASP A 453 26.49 -2.67 30.08
CA ASP A 453 25.88 -2.03 31.26
C ASP A 453 25.13 -3.05 32.12
N GLU A 454 24.43 -3.98 31.49
CA GLU A 454 23.78 -5.12 32.15
C GLU A 454 24.79 -6.00 32.88
N SER A 455 25.90 -6.33 32.22
CA SER A 455 26.97 -7.14 32.82
C SER A 455 27.64 -6.42 34.00
N ALA A 456 27.87 -5.11 33.88
CA ALA A 456 28.44 -4.31 34.95
C ALA A 456 27.51 -4.18 36.18
N LYS A 457 26.19 -4.04 35.95
CA LYS A 457 25.18 -4.01 37.02
C LYS A 457 25.02 -5.36 37.71
N ALA A 458 25.09 -6.47 36.98
CA ALA A 458 25.08 -7.82 37.54
C ALA A 458 26.28 -8.06 38.48
N GLU A 459 27.40 -7.38 38.24
CA GLU A 459 28.60 -7.42 39.08
C GLU A 459 28.62 -6.36 40.19
N GLY A 460 27.55 -5.57 40.37
CA GLY A 460 27.42 -4.54 41.41
C GLY A 460 28.28 -3.28 41.17
N LYS A 461 28.75 -3.05 39.95
CA LYS A 461 29.51 -1.84 39.57
C LYS A 461 28.56 -0.73 39.12
N SER A 462 29.03 0.53 39.20
CA SER A 462 28.32 1.65 38.57
C SER A 462 28.36 1.45 37.05
N GLY A 463 27.19 1.22 36.45
CA GLY A 463 27.03 1.02 35.01
C GLY A 463 27.45 2.20 34.13
N CYS A 464 27.42 2.03 32.81
CA CYS A 464 27.68 3.09 31.84
C CYS A 464 26.56 4.14 31.96
N GLY A 465 26.82 5.25 32.64
CA GLY A 465 25.82 6.24 33.10
C GLY A 465 24.96 6.91 32.01
N CYS A 466 24.07 6.16 31.38
CA CYS A 466 22.99 6.60 30.52
C CYS A 466 21.87 7.22 31.38
N GLY A 467 22.07 8.42 31.92
CA GLY A 467 21.13 9.08 32.82
C GLY A 467 19.82 9.52 32.15
N THR A 468 18.68 9.04 32.65
CA THR A 468 17.34 9.59 32.40
C THR A 468 17.14 10.86 33.24
N LYS A 469 16.91 12.01 32.62
CA LYS A 469 16.37 13.19 33.35
C LYS A 469 14.89 12.95 33.66
N SER A 470 14.54 12.88 34.94
CA SER A 470 13.15 12.79 35.42
C SER A 470 12.46 14.15 35.38
N ALA A 471 11.16 14.13 35.08
CA ALA A 471 10.26 15.28 35.10
C ALA A 471 10.01 15.78 36.55
N SER A 472 10.82 16.73 37.02
CA SER A 472 10.48 17.61 38.14
C SER A 472 11.40 18.82 38.19
N GLU A 473 11.29 19.76 37.23
CA GLU A 473 11.88 21.10 37.35
C GLU A 473 11.35 21.99 36.21
N LEU A 474 10.07 22.37 36.29
CA LEU A 474 9.47 23.46 35.50
C LEU A 474 8.45 24.17 36.40
N THR A 475 8.97 24.88 37.41
CA THR A 475 8.30 26.02 38.05
C THR A 475 9.33 27.12 38.22
N ALA A 476 9.37 28.02 37.24
CA ALA A 476 9.79 29.42 37.34
C ALA A 476 9.21 30.17 36.14
#